data_AF-A0A842W7X0-F1
#
_entry.id   AF-A0A842W7X0-F1
#
_cell.length_a   1.000
_cell.length_b   1.000
_cell.length_c   1.000
_cell.angle_alpha   90.00
_cell.angle_beta   90.00
_cell.angle_gamma   90.00
#
_symmetry.space_group_name_H-M   'P 1'
#
loop_
_entity.id
_entity.type
_entity.pdbx_description
1 polymer ?
#
loop_
_entity_poly.entity_id
_entity_poly.type
_entity_poly.pdbx_seq_one_letter_code
_entity_poly.pdbx_strand_id
1 'polypeptide(L)'
;MNEEKKEGNKINEQEQQQPSLKEILTGRISKDFLLKKWVPVMTIFVFTFIFLAYLLIPPYEDGKYNWWIDTISGLGDYIENPYGWWGFTIAILLSGILFLTVIQYMYRRLSKIAPWVSRFSTFFLLIGAIGMFIIAFLTDTNNGDWIGDLSMSKIHTNLATVTFGAFGVGIFMYWLAFAKDESPRLGGKQEMNYWREVTVPYLIMFSVALGLGISQLIRAIKGWGWKEDPGTGMLELMTRFQFWEWMLLFTFFVFFYMILYCIPEKIEKYD
;
A
#
# COMPACT_ATOMS: atom_id res chain seq x y z
N MET A 1 14.69 13.79 -51.41
CA MET A 1 15.40 13.40 -50.16
C MET A 1 15.19 14.40 -49.00
N ASN A 2 14.05 15.11 -48.94
CA ASN A 2 13.74 16.09 -47.89
C ASN A 2 12.32 15.93 -47.29
N GLU A 3 11.56 14.90 -47.67
CA GLU A 3 10.18 14.68 -47.20
C GLU A 3 10.08 13.68 -46.04
N GLU A 4 11.00 12.71 -45.92
CA GLU A 4 11.01 11.74 -44.80
C GLU A 4 11.33 12.35 -43.42
N LYS A 5 11.88 13.58 -43.36
CA LYS A 5 12.15 14.26 -42.08
C LYS A 5 10.93 14.99 -41.49
N LYS A 6 9.82 15.14 -42.23
CA LYS A 6 8.62 15.84 -41.73
C LYS A 6 7.59 14.91 -41.09
N GLU A 7 7.59 13.62 -41.37
CA GLU A 7 6.67 12.67 -40.72
C GLU A 7 7.16 12.18 -39.35
N GLY A 8 8.47 12.19 -39.11
CA GLY A 8 9.05 11.83 -37.81
C GLY A 8 8.75 12.82 -36.67
N ASN A 9 8.23 14.02 -36.97
CA ASN A 9 7.98 15.06 -35.96
C ASN A 9 6.50 15.20 -35.56
N LYS A 10 5.56 14.56 -36.25
CA LYS A 10 4.12 14.61 -35.88
C LYS A 10 3.72 13.61 -34.79
N ILE A 11 4.61 12.67 -34.44
CA ILE A 11 4.34 11.65 -33.41
C ILE A 11 4.64 12.17 -31.99
N ASN A 12 5.42 13.25 -31.86
CA ASN A 12 5.86 13.77 -30.54
C ASN A 12 4.94 14.83 -29.91
N GLU A 13 3.87 15.25 -30.60
CA GLU A 13 2.94 16.27 -30.10
C GLU A 13 1.51 15.74 -29.94
N GLN A 14 1.33 14.45 -29.70
CA GLN A 14 0.18 14.05 -28.89
C GLN A 14 0.48 14.51 -27.46
N GLU A 15 0.24 15.80 -27.24
CA GLU A 15 0.09 16.43 -25.94
C GLU A 15 -0.65 15.42 -25.07
N GLN A 16 0.05 14.84 -24.08
CA GLN A 16 -0.51 13.81 -23.22
C GLN A 16 -1.68 14.43 -22.47
N GLN A 17 -2.86 14.32 -23.07
CA GLN A 17 -4.09 14.86 -22.54
C GLN A 17 -4.24 14.27 -21.13
N GLN A 18 -4.36 15.15 -20.14
CA GLN A 18 -4.48 14.72 -18.75
C GLN A 18 -5.67 13.77 -18.65
N PRO A 19 -5.49 12.57 -18.05
CA PRO A 19 -6.57 11.60 -17.97
C PRO A 19 -7.71 12.19 -17.15
N SER A 20 -8.94 11.95 -17.60
CA SER A 20 -10.14 12.32 -16.85
C SER A 20 -10.21 11.56 -15.52
N LEU A 21 -10.93 12.11 -14.53
CA LEU A 21 -11.14 11.44 -13.24
C LEU A 21 -11.74 10.03 -13.41
N LYS A 22 -12.66 9.86 -14.38
CA LYS A 22 -13.24 8.56 -14.71
C LYS A 22 -12.18 7.58 -15.21
N GLU A 23 -11.22 8.02 -16.01
CA GLU A 23 -10.13 7.16 -16.50
C GLU A 23 -9.19 6.75 -15.37
N ILE A 24 -8.88 7.67 -14.46
CA ILE A 24 -8.09 7.40 -13.25
C ILE A 24 -8.81 6.32 -12.41
N LEU A 25 -10.06 6.56 -12.02
CA LEU A 25 -10.83 5.64 -11.17
C LEU A 25 -11.09 4.28 -11.82
N THR A 26 -11.12 4.19 -13.16
CA THR A 26 -11.32 2.94 -13.88
C THR A 26 -10.02 2.28 -14.35
N GLY A 27 -8.85 2.82 -13.96
CA GLY A 27 -7.53 2.30 -14.36
C GLY A 27 -7.27 2.38 -15.88
N ARG A 28 -7.95 3.26 -16.61
CA ARG A 28 -7.77 3.53 -18.05
C ARG A 28 -6.70 4.58 -18.30
N ILE A 29 -5.58 4.43 -17.60
CA ILE A 29 -4.46 5.37 -17.66
C ILE A 29 -3.23 4.65 -18.20
N SER A 30 -2.33 5.42 -18.83
CA SER A 30 -1.08 4.88 -19.34
C SER A 30 -0.17 4.48 -18.19
N LYS A 31 0.68 3.48 -18.45
CA LYS A 31 1.71 3.06 -17.50
C LYS A 31 2.66 4.21 -17.16
N ASP A 32 3.01 4.97 -18.18
CA ASP A 32 3.89 6.13 -18.08
C ASP A 32 3.32 7.23 -17.18
N PHE A 33 2.02 7.52 -17.29
CA PHE A 33 1.36 8.47 -16.40
C PHE A 33 1.38 7.97 -14.95
N LEU A 34 1.11 6.67 -14.73
CA LEU A 34 1.17 6.07 -13.40
C LEU A 34 2.54 6.19 -12.76
N LEU A 35 3.59 5.76 -13.47
CA LEU A 35 4.95 5.68 -12.93
C LEU A 35 5.61 7.04 -12.79
N LYS A 36 5.41 7.95 -13.76
CA LYS A 36 6.15 9.23 -13.82
C LYS A 36 5.42 10.37 -13.12
N LYS A 37 4.10 10.28 -12.94
CA LYS A 37 3.27 11.37 -12.40
C LYS A 37 2.43 10.90 -11.21
N TRP A 38 1.48 10.01 -11.42
CA TRP A 38 0.46 9.69 -10.42
C TRP A 38 1.03 9.12 -9.13
N VAL A 39 1.76 8.00 -9.20
CA VAL A 39 2.30 7.33 -8.00
C VAL A 39 3.29 8.23 -7.28
N PRO A 40 4.32 8.83 -7.92
CA PRO A 40 5.25 9.72 -7.21
C PRO A 40 4.56 10.92 -6.55
N VAL A 41 3.65 11.59 -7.25
CA VAL A 41 2.95 12.77 -6.70
C VAL A 41 2.06 12.39 -5.52
N MET A 42 1.29 11.31 -5.63
CA MET A 42 0.45 10.83 -4.53
C MET A 42 1.30 10.39 -3.33
N THR A 43 2.42 9.69 -3.55
CA THR A 43 3.37 9.31 -2.50
C THR A 43 3.92 10.56 -1.79
N ILE A 44 4.36 11.58 -2.54
CA ILE A 44 4.84 12.84 -1.96
C ILE A 44 3.76 13.48 -1.11
N PHE A 45 2.52 13.57 -1.59
CA PHE A 45 1.43 14.13 -0.79
C PHE A 45 1.16 13.33 0.48
N VAL A 46 1.06 12.00 0.38
CA VAL A 46 0.85 11.13 1.54
C VAL A 46 1.92 11.38 2.61
N PHE A 47 3.20 11.32 2.25
CA PHE A 47 4.28 11.51 3.20
C PHE A 47 4.40 12.96 3.68
N THR A 48 4.04 13.95 2.86
CA THR A 48 3.94 15.35 3.30
C THR A 48 2.88 15.50 4.38
N PHE A 49 1.70 14.91 4.21
CA PHE A 49 0.64 15.00 5.22
C PHE A 49 0.94 14.19 6.48
N ILE A 50 1.62 13.04 6.38
CA ILE A 50 2.16 12.32 7.56
C ILE A 50 3.17 13.20 8.30
N PHE A 51 4.09 13.83 7.57
CA PHE A 51 5.09 14.71 8.17
C PHE A 51 4.46 15.96 8.80
N LEU A 52 3.43 16.54 8.19
CA LEU A 52 2.66 17.64 8.79
C LEU A 52 1.93 17.18 10.06
N ALA A 53 1.31 16.00 10.06
CA ALA A 53 0.67 15.44 11.25
C ALA A 53 1.68 15.26 12.38
N TYR A 54 2.90 14.81 12.09
CA TYR A 54 4.01 14.70 13.03
C TYR A 54 4.47 16.07 13.57
N LEU A 55 4.69 17.06 12.70
CA LEU A 55 5.17 18.39 13.10
C LEU A 55 4.19 19.15 13.98
N LEU A 56 2.89 18.87 13.84
CA LEU A 56 1.81 19.52 14.58
C LEU A 56 1.49 18.86 15.92
N ILE A 57 2.21 17.78 16.29
CA ILE A 57 2.07 17.17 17.61
C ILE A 57 2.56 18.14 18.68
N PRO A 58 1.72 18.48 19.68
CA PRO A 58 2.15 19.33 20.77
C PRO A 58 3.37 18.73 21.48
N PRO A 59 4.35 19.54 21.90
CA PRO A 59 5.41 19.09 22.77
C PRO A 59 4.84 18.86 24.18
N TYR A 60 4.20 17.71 24.44
CA TYR A 60 3.73 17.37 25.78
C TYR A 60 4.91 17.14 26.74
N GLU A 61 4.68 17.43 28.02
CA GLU A 61 5.69 17.46 29.09
C GLU A 61 6.30 16.07 29.41
N ASP A 62 5.69 14.97 28.96
CA ASP A 62 6.13 13.59 29.26
C ASP A 62 6.72 12.82 28.07
N GLY A 63 6.89 13.46 26.91
CA GLY A 63 7.56 12.86 25.75
C GLY A 63 6.91 13.24 24.43
N LYS A 64 7.70 13.83 23.52
CA LYS A 64 7.27 14.03 22.13
C LYS A 64 7.07 12.68 21.45
N TYR A 65 6.12 12.61 20.52
CA TYR A 65 5.97 11.49 19.60
C TYR A 65 7.33 11.05 19.08
N ASN A 66 7.63 9.78 19.29
CA ASN A 66 8.85 9.14 18.89
C ASN A 66 8.52 8.01 17.92
N TRP A 67 8.85 8.24 16.65
CA TRP A 67 8.64 7.32 15.53
C TRP A 67 9.22 5.91 15.74
N TRP A 68 10.14 5.73 16.69
CA TRP A 68 10.68 4.41 17.07
C TRP A 68 9.76 3.61 17.99
N ILE A 69 8.90 4.26 18.75
CA ILE A 69 8.12 3.65 19.84
C ILE A 69 6.61 3.87 19.68
N ASP A 70 6.21 4.85 18.88
CA ASP A 70 4.81 5.20 18.62
C ASP A 70 4.38 4.73 17.23
N THR A 71 3.13 4.29 17.13
CA THR A 71 2.51 3.83 15.90
C THR A 71 2.32 4.99 14.93
N ILE A 72 2.29 4.72 13.63
CA ILE A 72 1.85 5.71 12.64
C ILE A 72 0.37 6.03 12.89
N SER A 73 -0.45 5.03 13.23
CA SER A 73 -1.86 5.21 13.60
C SER A 73 -2.05 6.24 14.72
N GLY A 74 -1.09 6.35 15.65
CA GLY A 74 -1.10 7.32 16.73
C GLY A 74 -1.02 8.78 16.26
N LEU A 75 -0.48 9.05 15.07
CA LEU A 75 -0.54 10.39 14.46
C LEU A 75 -1.98 10.85 14.21
N GLY A 76 -2.92 9.90 14.09
CA GLY A 76 -4.34 10.16 13.93
C GLY A 76 -5.10 10.39 15.24
N ASP A 77 -4.50 10.18 16.42
CA ASP A 77 -5.19 10.40 17.69
C ASP A 77 -5.51 11.89 17.85
N TYR A 78 -6.80 12.27 17.81
CA TYR A 78 -7.21 13.68 17.92
C TYR A 78 -7.12 14.23 19.36
N ILE A 79 -6.91 13.37 20.36
CA ILE A 79 -6.70 13.78 21.76
C ILE A 79 -5.23 14.14 21.96
N GLU A 80 -4.32 13.25 21.54
CA GLU A 80 -2.87 13.42 21.66
C GLU A 80 -2.27 14.28 20.54
N ASN A 81 -2.95 14.41 19.39
CA ASN A 81 -2.55 15.24 18.25
C ASN A 81 -3.70 16.14 17.77
N PRO A 82 -4.21 17.06 18.61
CA PRO A 82 -5.40 17.86 18.29
C PRO A 82 -5.23 18.77 17.08
N TYR A 83 -3.99 19.12 16.74
CA TYR A 83 -3.68 20.02 15.61
C TYR A 83 -3.25 19.29 14.35
N GLY A 84 -2.78 18.04 14.44
CA GLY A 84 -2.19 17.29 13.32
C GLY A 84 -2.99 16.08 12.84
N TRP A 85 -3.97 15.58 13.60
CA TRP A 85 -4.72 14.35 13.28
C TRP A 85 -5.33 14.36 11.87
N TRP A 86 -5.80 15.52 11.40
CA TRP A 86 -6.38 15.68 10.07
C TRP A 86 -5.37 15.38 8.95
N GLY A 87 -4.08 15.67 9.19
CA GLY A 87 -3.00 15.36 8.25
C GLY A 87 -2.88 13.85 8.06
N PHE A 88 -2.94 13.08 9.15
CA PHE A 88 -2.97 11.62 9.08
C PHE A 88 -4.21 11.13 8.32
N THR A 89 -5.41 11.64 8.63
CA THR A 89 -6.64 11.29 7.90
C THR A 89 -6.51 11.53 6.40
N ILE A 90 -6.04 12.71 5.98
CA ILE A 90 -5.84 13.02 4.56
C ILE A 90 -4.81 12.07 3.93
N ALA A 91 -3.70 11.78 4.61
CA ALA A 91 -2.69 10.87 4.11
C ALA A 91 -3.25 9.45 3.85
N ILE A 92 -4.05 8.91 4.77
CA ILE A 92 -4.66 7.58 4.61
C ILE A 92 -5.73 7.59 3.50
N LEU A 93 -6.53 8.65 3.38
CA LEU A 93 -7.49 8.81 2.27
C LEU A 93 -6.78 8.83 0.91
N LEU A 94 -5.70 9.62 0.79
CA LEU A 94 -4.90 9.69 -0.44
C LEU A 94 -4.26 8.34 -0.77
N SER A 95 -3.81 7.59 0.24
CA SER A 95 -3.29 6.23 0.06
C SER A 95 -4.37 5.29 -0.50
N GLY A 96 -5.60 5.36 0.03
CA GLY A 96 -6.74 4.59 -0.49
C GLY A 96 -7.06 4.92 -1.96
N ILE A 97 -7.07 6.21 -2.33
CA ILE A 97 -7.29 6.67 -3.72
C ILE A 97 -6.17 6.17 -4.66
N LEU A 98 -4.93 6.27 -4.21
CA LEU A 98 -3.76 5.79 -4.94
C LEU A 98 -3.90 4.30 -5.21
N PHE A 99 -4.12 3.49 -4.16
CA PHE A 99 -4.21 2.04 -4.30
C PHE A 99 -5.41 1.64 -5.13
N LEU A 100 -6.58 2.27 -4.97
CA LEU A 100 -7.76 2.00 -5.82
C LEU A 100 -7.41 2.12 -7.31
N THR A 101 -6.74 3.21 -7.68
CA THR A 101 -6.32 3.47 -9.07
C THR A 101 -5.36 2.38 -9.58
N VAL A 102 -4.35 2.04 -8.76
CA VAL A 102 -3.34 1.03 -9.11
C VAL A 102 -3.96 -0.36 -9.23
N ILE A 103 -4.84 -0.75 -8.30
CA ILE A 103 -5.56 -2.02 -8.29
C ILE A 103 -6.38 -2.17 -9.57
N GLN A 104 -7.11 -1.13 -9.98
CA GLN A 104 -7.90 -1.18 -11.22
C GLN A 104 -7.01 -1.30 -12.46
N TYR A 105 -5.86 -0.60 -12.49
CA TYR A 105 -4.88 -0.76 -13.56
C TYR A 105 -4.35 -2.20 -13.63
N MET A 106 -3.93 -2.77 -12.50
CA MET A 106 -3.45 -4.15 -12.40
C MET A 106 -4.52 -5.14 -12.86
N TYR A 107 -5.75 -5.00 -12.39
CA TYR A 107 -6.87 -5.86 -12.77
C TYR A 107 -7.04 -5.94 -14.28
N ARG A 108 -7.09 -4.79 -14.97
CA ARG A 108 -7.31 -4.75 -16.43
C ARG A 108 -6.23 -5.45 -17.25
N ARG A 109 -5.02 -5.52 -16.71
CA ARG A 109 -3.89 -6.18 -17.36
C ARG A 109 -3.90 -7.66 -17.01
N LEU A 110 -3.84 -7.97 -15.73
CA LEU A 110 -3.72 -9.34 -15.25
C LEU A 110 -4.97 -10.19 -15.51
N SER A 111 -6.15 -9.58 -15.68
CA SER A 111 -7.37 -10.29 -16.05
C SER A 111 -7.30 -10.93 -17.44
N LYS A 112 -6.37 -10.50 -18.30
CA LYS A 112 -6.16 -11.11 -19.62
C LYS A 112 -5.40 -12.45 -19.52
N ILE A 113 -4.53 -12.56 -18.52
CA ILE A 113 -3.69 -13.72 -18.25
C ILE A 113 -4.45 -14.74 -17.40
N ALA A 114 -4.92 -14.30 -16.23
CA ALA A 114 -5.59 -15.16 -15.26
C ALA A 114 -6.89 -14.48 -14.76
N PRO A 115 -8.00 -14.58 -15.50
CA PRO A 115 -9.23 -13.83 -15.22
C PRO A 115 -9.78 -14.09 -13.82
N TRP A 116 -9.87 -15.36 -13.41
CA TRP A 116 -10.42 -15.73 -12.10
C TRP A 116 -9.55 -15.28 -10.95
N VAL A 117 -8.24 -15.58 -11.00
CA VAL A 117 -7.30 -15.17 -9.96
C VAL A 117 -7.26 -13.65 -9.85
N SER A 118 -7.28 -12.94 -10.98
CA SER A 118 -7.31 -11.47 -10.99
C SER A 118 -8.58 -10.91 -10.37
N ARG A 119 -9.76 -11.50 -10.61
CA ARG A 119 -11.02 -11.07 -9.98
C ARG A 119 -10.97 -11.22 -8.47
N PHE A 120 -10.55 -12.38 -7.97
CA PHE A 120 -10.44 -12.62 -6.53
C PHE A 120 -9.37 -11.72 -5.88
N SER A 121 -8.20 -11.60 -6.50
CA SER A 121 -7.13 -10.70 -6.04
C SER A 121 -7.64 -9.27 -5.93
N THR A 122 -8.29 -8.77 -6.99
CA THR A 122 -8.86 -7.42 -7.03
C THR A 122 -9.92 -7.23 -5.97
N PHE A 123 -10.81 -8.20 -5.76
CA PHE A 123 -11.84 -8.13 -4.72
C PHE A 123 -11.22 -7.92 -3.33
N PHE A 124 -10.21 -8.71 -2.96
CA PHE A 124 -9.52 -8.57 -1.68
C PHE A 124 -8.74 -7.24 -1.57
N LEU A 125 -8.05 -6.82 -2.62
CA LEU A 125 -7.35 -5.54 -2.63
C LEU A 125 -8.32 -4.36 -2.52
N LEU A 126 -9.51 -4.45 -3.13
CA LEU A 126 -10.55 -3.43 -3.00
C LEU A 126 -11.11 -3.37 -1.58
N ILE A 127 -11.31 -4.52 -0.91
CA ILE A 127 -11.65 -4.54 0.52
C ILE A 127 -10.57 -3.82 1.32
N GLY A 128 -9.29 -4.08 1.05
CA GLY A 128 -8.18 -3.38 1.70
C GLY A 128 -8.21 -1.87 1.44
N ALA A 129 -8.37 -1.45 0.18
CA ALA A 129 -8.42 -0.03 -0.18
C ALA A 129 -9.61 0.69 0.46
N ILE A 130 -10.79 0.07 0.48
CA ILE A 130 -11.99 0.59 1.18
C ILE A 130 -11.75 0.64 2.69
N GLY A 131 -11.13 -0.39 3.25
CA GLY A 131 -10.74 -0.45 4.66
C GLY A 131 -9.87 0.74 5.06
N MET A 132 -8.90 1.15 4.22
CA MET A 132 -8.10 2.37 4.44
C MET A 132 -8.97 3.63 4.55
N PHE A 133 -9.97 3.80 3.68
CA PHE A 133 -10.89 4.94 3.79
C PHE A 133 -11.63 4.95 5.12
N ILE A 134 -12.08 3.79 5.59
CA ILE A 134 -12.82 3.69 6.85
C ILE A 134 -11.87 3.96 8.04
N ILE A 135 -10.66 3.38 8.03
CA ILE A 135 -9.63 3.59 9.06
C ILE A 135 -9.26 5.06 9.19
N ALA A 136 -9.24 5.81 8.08
CA ALA A 136 -8.91 7.23 8.10
C ALA A 136 -9.81 8.06 9.04
N PHE A 137 -11.05 7.61 9.28
CA PHE A 137 -12.02 8.26 10.17
C PHE A 137 -12.15 7.59 11.54
N LEU A 138 -11.66 6.37 11.68
CA LEU A 138 -11.68 5.62 12.94
C LEU A 138 -10.30 5.66 13.54
N THR A 139 -9.95 6.76 14.20
CA THR A 139 -8.62 7.00 14.76
C THR A 139 -8.33 6.09 15.94
N ASP A 140 -7.07 5.68 16.12
CA ASP A 140 -6.61 4.86 17.24
C ASP A 140 -6.48 5.72 18.50
N THR A 141 -7.62 6.07 19.12
CA THR A 141 -7.64 6.88 20.33
C THR A 141 -7.64 6.00 21.57
N ASN A 142 -6.65 6.15 22.43
CA ASN A 142 -6.47 5.33 23.63
C ASN A 142 -7.58 5.48 24.69
N ASN A 143 -8.37 6.57 24.64
CA ASN A 143 -9.30 6.95 25.70
C ASN A 143 -10.77 7.08 25.26
N GLY A 144 -11.13 6.56 24.08
CA GLY A 144 -12.48 6.67 23.52
C GLY A 144 -13.29 5.38 23.69
N ASP A 145 -13.92 5.18 24.85
CA ASP A 145 -14.95 4.14 25.01
C ASP A 145 -16.25 4.63 24.36
N TRP A 146 -16.74 3.90 23.35
CA TRP A 146 -17.94 4.29 22.60
C TRP A 146 -19.21 3.65 23.18
N ILE A 147 -19.24 2.31 23.26
CA ILE A 147 -20.39 1.53 23.77
C ILE A 147 -19.86 0.25 24.44
N GLY A 148 -19.93 0.15 25.77
CA GLY A 148 -19.46 -1.03 26.51
C GLY A 148 -17.93 -1.23 26.38
N ASP A 149 -17.49 -2.48 26.22
CA ASP A 149 -16.07 -2.83 26.05
C ASP A 149 -15.48 -2.47 24.67
N LEU A 150 -16.26 -1.85 23.79
CA LEU A 150 -15.88 -1.52 22.42
C LEU A 150 -15.25 -0.11 22.39
N SER A 151 -13.93 -0.06 22.59
CA SER A 151 -13.15 1.16 22.41
C SER A 151 -12.85 1.43 20.94
N MET A 152 -12.71 2.70 20.56
CA MET A 152 -12.33 3.07 19.18
C MET A 152 -11.01 2.42 18.76
N SER A 153 -10.05 2.31 19.68
CA SER A 153 -8.78 1.62 19.44
C SER A 153 -8.96 0.14 19.06
N LYS A 154 -9.88 -0.59 19.72
CA LYS A 154 -10.20 -1.99 19.35
C LYS A 154 -10.83 -2.08 17.97
N ILE A 155 -11.75 -1.17 17.63
CA ILE A 155 -12.37 -1.12 16.30
C ILE A 155 -11.31 -0.82 15.24
N HIS A 156 -10.48 0.20 15.46
CA HIS A 156 -9.37 0.56 14.58
C HIS A 156 -8.46 -0.63 14.35
N THR A 157 -8.00 -1.28 15.42
CA THR A 157 -7.06 -2.42 15.35
C THR A 157 -7.65 -3.60 14.59
N ASN A 158 -8.91 -3.96 14.86
CA ASN A 158 -9.59 -5.04 14.13
C ASN A 158 -9.78 -4.69 12.65
N LEU A 159 -10.17 -3.46 12.34
CA LEU A 159 -10.34 -3.00 10.98
C LEU A 159 -9.01 -2.93 10.23
N ALA A 160 -7.94 -2.46 10.86
CA ALA A 160 -6.59 -2.48 10.33
C ALA A 160 -6.15 -3.91 10.02
N THR A 161 -6.39 -4.84 10.94
CA THR A 161 -6.07 -6.27 10.75
C THR A 161 -6.80 -6.84 9.53
N VAL A 162 -8.10 -6.60 9.40
CA VAL A 162 -8.89 -7.05 8.23
C VAL A 162 -8.40 -6.38 6.95
N THR A 163 -8.11 -5.07 7.00
CA THR A 163 -7.64 -4.28 5.86
C THR A 163 -6.32 -4.78 5.32
N PHE A 164 -5.31 -4.93 6.18
CA PHE A 164 -3.99 -5.41 5.80
C PHE A 164 -4.00 -6.91 5.48
N GLY A 165 -4.83 -7.71 6.16
CA GLY A 165 -5.06 -9.12 5.81
C GLY A 165 -5.64 -9.26 4.40
N ALA A 166 -6.65 -8.45 4.05
CA ALA A 166 -7.23 -8.43 2.71
C ALA A 166 -6.20 -8.00 1.66
N PHE A 167 -5.38 -6.97 1.94
CA PHE A 167 -4.25 -6.62 1.07
C PHE A 167 -3.29 -7.80 0.88
N GLY A 168 -2.87 -8.46 1.96
CA GLY A 168 -1.96 -9.60 1.93
C GLY A 168 -2.48 -10.75 1.08
N VAL A 169 -3.75 -11.14 1.25
CA VAL A 169 -4.42 -12.16 0.43
C VAL A 169 -4.45 -11.75 -1.03
N GLY A 170 -4.89 -10.51 -1.33
CA GLY A 170 -4.97 -10.01 -2.70
C GLY A 170 -3.62 -9.96 -3.42
N ILE A 171 -2.58 -9.47 -2.73
CA ILE A 171 -1.19 -9.46 -3.20
C ILE A 171 -0.73 -10.89 -3.48
N PHE A 172 -0.90 -11.80 -2.52
CA PHE A 172 -0.50 -13.21 -2.66
C PHE A 172 -1.17 -13.89 -3.86
N MET A 173 -2.47 -13.67 -4.05
CA MET A 173 -3.19 -14.24 -5.18
C MET A 173 -2.67 -13.71 -6.53
N TYR A 174 -2.31 -12.43 -6.64
CA TYR A 174 -1.67 -11.95 -7.86
C TYR A 174 -0.31 -12.59 -8.10
N TRP A 175 0.49 -12.83 -7.06
CA TRP A 175 1.73 -13.59 -7.19
C TRP A 175 1.49 -14.99 -7.77
N LEU A 176 0.44 -15.68 -7.31
CA LEU A 176 0.03 -16.97 -7.88
C LEU A 176 -0.41 -16.87 -9.35
N ALA A 177 -1.04 -15.76 -9.77
CA ALA A 177 -1.39 -15.53 -11.17
C ALA A 177 -0.15 -15.48 -12.06
N PHE A 178 0.88 -14.77 -11.61
CA PHE A 178 2.17 -14.69 -12.29
C PHE A 178 2.89 -16.05 -12.28
N ALA A 179 2.86 -16.79 -11.16
CA ALA A 179 3.46 -18.12 -11.05
C ALA A 179 2.80 -19.12 -12.01
N LYS A 180 1.48 -19.01 -12.15
CA LYS A 180 0.71 -19.79 -13.11
C LYS A 180 1.12 -19.47 -14.54
N ASP A 181 1.22 -18.18 -14.89
CA ASP A 181 1.56 -17.76 -16.25
C ASP A 181 2.94 -18.27 -16.70
N GLU A 182 3.90 -18.27 -15.78
CA GLU A 182 5.26 -18.76 -16.02
C GLU A 182 5.33 -20.29 -16.22
N SER A 183 4.37 -21.04 -15.68
CA SER A 183 4.41 -22.51 -15.65
C SER A 183 3.54 -23.14 -16.74
N PRO A 184 4.13 -23.71 -17.81
CA PRO A 184 3.36 -24.40 -18.85
C PRO A 184 2.54 -25.58 -18.30
N ARG A 185 3.03 -26.22 -17.22
CA ARG A 185 2.34 -27.33 -16.55
C ARG A 185 1.02 -26.91 -15.90
N LEU A 186 0.87 -25.63 -15.55
CA LEU A 186 -0.35 -25.06 -14.98
C LEU A 186 -1.23 -24.40 -16.06
N GLY A 187 -0.90 -24.60 -17.34
CA GLY A 187 -1.56 -23.94 -18.48
C GLY A 187 -1.21 -22.47 -18.59
N GLY A 188 -0.02 -22.07 -18.11
CA GLY A 188 0.53 -20.72 -18.30
C GLY A 188 0.84 -20.43 -19.76
N LYS A 189 0.70 -19.16 -20.15
CA LYS A 189 0.91 -18.70 -21.53
C LYS A 189 2.24 -17.98 -21.72
N GLN A 190 2.97 -17.71 -20.64
CA GLN A 190 4.23 -16.96 -20.64
C GLN A 190 4.07 -15.57 -21.30
N GLU A 191 2.92 -14.92 -21.07
CA GLU A 191 2.64 -13.56 -21.58
C GLU A 191 3.52 -12.52 -20.85
N MET A 192 3.94 -12.83 -19.63
CA MET A 192 4.80 -12.00 -18.78
C MET A 192 6.19 -12.63 -18.66
N ASN A 193 7.03 -12.56 -19.69
CA ASN A 193 8.42 -13.09 -19.73
C ASN A 193 9.41 -12.44 -18.71
N TYR A 194 8.92 -11.91 -17.58
CA TYR A 194 9.64 -11.16 -16.55
C TYR A 194 9.29 -11.66 -15.13
N TRP A 195 9.05 -12.97 -14.97
CA TRP A 195 8.67 -13.57 -13.68
C TRP A 195 9.68 -13.26 -12.56
N ARG A 196 10.97 -13.20 -12.88
CA ARG A 196 12.04 -12.92 -11.90
C ARG A 196 11.91 -11.50 -11.36
N GLU A 197 11.71 -10.53 -12.24
CA GLU A 197 11.54 -9.12 -11.93
C GLU A 197 10.26 -8.90 -11.11
N VAL A 198 9.18 -9.58 -11.48
CA VAL A 198 7.91 -9.55 -10.74
C VAL A 198 8.05 -10.17 -9.36
N THR A 199 8.88 -11.21 -9.18
CA THR A 199 9.03 -11.89 -7.88
C THR A 199 9.72 -11.03 -6.83
N VAL A 200 10.65 -10.15 -7.21
CA VAL A 200 11.39 -9.27 -6.28
C VAL A 200 10.47 -8.43 -5.38
N PRO A 201 9.50 -7.64 -5.88
CA PRO A 201 8.63 -6.86 -5.02
C PRO A 201 7.81 -7.74 -4.06
N TYR A 202 7.38 -8.93 -4.48
CA TYR A 202 6.69 -9.87 -3.58
C TYR A 202 7.58 -10.37 -2.46
N LEU A 203 8.84 -10.73 -2.76
CA LEU A 203 9.78 -11.15 -1.73
C LEU A 203 9.99 -10.04 -0.70
N ILE A 204 10.19 -8.79 -1.14
CA ILE A 204 10.33 -7.64 -0.23
C ILE A 204 9.09 -7.51 0.66
N MET A 205 7.89 -7.47 0.06
CA MET A 205 6.63 -7.32 0.81
C MET A 205 6.41 -8.46 1.81
N PHE A 206 6.55 -9.72 1.38
CA PHE A 206 6.35 -10.87 2.26
C PHE A 206 7.46 -11.04 3.30
N SER A 207 8.70 -10.60 3.04
CA SER A 207 9.74 -10.57 4.05
C SER A 207 9.41 -9.58 5.18
N VAL A 208 8.85 -8.41 4.87
CA VAL A 208 8.41 -7.45 5.90
C VAL A 208 7.22 -8.01 6.68
N ALA A 209 6.22 -8.58 6.00
CA ALA A 209 5.08 -9.20 6.66
C ALA A 209 5.47 -10.40 7.54
N LEU A 210 6.40 -11.23 7.07
CA LEU A 210 6.94 -12.35 7.83
C LEU A 210 7.74 -11.87 9.04
N GLY A 211 8.55 -10.82 8.88
CA GLY A 211 9.28 -10.18 9.97
C GLY A 211 8.35 -9.67 11.07
N LEU A 212 7.27 -8.98 10.69
CA LEU A 212 6.20 -8.60 11.61
C LEU A 212 5.63 -9.84 12.31
N GLY A 213 5.21 -10.87 11.58
CA GLY A 213 4.60 -12.08 12.15
C GLY A 213 5.51 -12.79 13.16
N ILE A 214 6.78 -13.00 12.80
CA ILE A 214 7.80 -13.60 13.67
C ILE A 214 8.00 -12.73 14.92
N SER A 215 8.09 -11.41 14.75
CA SER A 215 8.31 -10.48 15.86
C SER A 215 7.17 -10.54 16.88
N GLN A 216 5.92 -10.58 16.44
CA GLN A 216 4.75 -10.65 17.31
C GLN A 216 4.63 -12.02 17.98
N LEU A 217 5.01 -13.10 17.27
CA LEU A 217 5.09 -14.43 17.86
C LEU A 217 6.14 -14.48 19.00
N ILE A 218 7.31 -13.88 18.80
CA ILE A 218 8.34 -13.79 19.85
C ILE A 218 7.81 -13.02 21.07
N ARG A 219 7.13 -11.88 20.87
CA ARG A 219 6.51 -11.14 21.98
C ARG A 219 5.52 -12.01 22.75
N ALA A 220 4.64 -12.71 22.03
CA ALA A 220 3.62 -13.57 22.62
C ALA A 220 4.26 -14.71 23.45
N ILE A 221 5.31 -15.36 22.92
CA ILE A 221 6.05 -16.41 23.65
C ILE A 221 6.71 -15.86 24.91
N LYS A 222 7.26 -14.65 24.86
CA LYS A 222 7.90 -14.00 26.01
C LYS A 222 6.91 -13.40 27.02
N GLY A 223 5.62 -13.42 26.72
CA GLY A 223 4.59 -12.79 27.55
C GLY A 223 4.69 -11.26 27.59
N TRP A 224 5.38 -10.64 26.62
CA TRP A 224 5.57 -9.20 26.61
C TRP A 224 4.27 -8.48 26.26
N GLY A 225 3.81 -7.63 27.19
CA GLY A 225 2.66 -6.76 26.97
C GLY A 225 2.89 -5.77 25.82
N TRP A 226 1.82 -5.19 25.27
CA TRP A 226 1.90 -4.19 24.18
C TRP A 226 2.69 -2.93 24.57
N LYS A 227 2.61 -2.54 25.85
CA LYS A 227 3.29 -1.36 26.42
C LYS A 227 4.60 -1.69 27.13
N GLU A 228 4.95 -2.97 27.25
CA GLU A 228 6.22 -3.35 27.87
C GLU A 228 7.35 -3.04 26.90
N ASP A 229 8.32 -2.27 27.39
CA ASP A 229 9.53 -1.94 26.67
C ASP A 229 10.46 -3.18 26.72
N PRO A 230 10.69 -3.88 25.60
CA PRO A 230 11.58 -5.05 25.58
C PRO A 230 13.05 -4.68 25.82
N GLY A 231 13.39 -3.38 25.78
CA GLY A 231 14.73 -2.81 25.88
C GLY A 231 15.06 -1.92 24.67
N THR A 232 16.27 -1.39 24.66
CA THR A 232 16.78 -0.46 23.63
C THR A 232 17.69 -1.14 22.59
N GLY A 233 17.88 -2.46 22.66
CA GLY A 233 18.69 -3.18 21.69
C GLY A 233 17.99 -3.37 20.35
N MET A 234 18.75 -3.74 19.31
CA MET A 234 18.22 -3.90 17.95
C MET A 234 17.19 -5.03 17.86
N LEU A 235 17.39 -6.12 18.61
CA LEU A 235 16.46 -7.24 18.63
C LEU A 235 15.13 -6.83 19.28
N GLU A 236 15.22 -6.04 20.35
CA GLU A 236 14.10 -5.46 21.08
C GLU A 236 13.34 -4.44 20.24
N LEU A 237 14.05 -3.64 19.43
CA LEU A 237 13.43 -2.75 18.45
C LEU A 237 12.67 -3.54 17.38
N MET A 238 13.28 -4.59 16.83
CA MET A 238 12.65 -5.44 15.82
C MET A 238 11.48 -6.27 16.38
N THR A 239 11.27 -6.31 17.70
CA THR A 239 10.05 -6.88 18.30
C THR A 239 8.95 -5.84 18.54
N ARG A 240 9.17 -4.55 18.29
CA ARG A 240 8.13 -3.51 18.41
C ARG A 240 7.21 -3.51 17.20
N PHE A 241 5.90 -3.48 17.43
CA PHE A 241 4.90 -3.41 16.37
C PHE A 241 5.03 -2.12 15.55
N GLN A 242 5.35 -1.01 16.23
CA GLN A 242 5.50 0.33 15.68
C GLN A 242 6.54 0.39 14.57
N PHE A 243 7.69 -0.26 14.79
CA PHE A 243 8.73 -0.40 13.76
C PHE A 243 8.18 -1.07 12.49
N TRP A 244 7.45 -2.17 12.66
CA TRP A 244 6.90 -2.92 11.53
C TRP A 244 5.75 -2.20 10.83
N GLU A 245 4.97 -1.39 11.54
CA GLU A 245 3.93 -0.57 10.94
C GLU A 245 4.55 0.45 9.96
N TRP A 246 5.62 1.15 10.37
CA TRP A 246 6.39 2.03 9.49
C TRP A 246 6.94 1.27 8.29
N MET A 247 7.62 0.15 8.53
CA MET A 247 8.18 -0.68 7.45
C MET A 247 7.10 -1.17 6.48
N LEU A 248 5.94 -1.60 6.97
CA LEU A 248 4.82 -2.01 6.13
C LEU A 248 4.32 -0.85 5.29
N LEU A 249 4.07 0.32 5.87
CA LEU A 249 3.61 1.50 5.14
C LEU A 249 4.56 1.81 3.97
N PHE A 250 5.86 2.00 4.23
CA PHE A 250 6.84 2.27 3.17
C PHE A 250 6.86 1.15 2.12
N THR A 251 6.82 -0.10 2.56
CA THR A 251 6.89 -1.26 1.68
C THR A 251 5.67 -1.37 0.77
N PHE A 252 4.47 -0.94 1.19
CA PHE A 252 3.30 -0.86 0.32
C PHE A 252 3.52 0.08 -0.87
N PHE A 253 4.05 1.27 -0.64
CA PHE A 253 4.32 2.23 -1.71
C PHE A 253 5.40 1.72 -2.68
N VAL A 254 6.49 1.18 -2.12
CA VAL A 254 7.57 0.58 -2.93
C VAL A 254 7.06 -0.61 -3.73
N PHE A 255 6.29 -1.49 -3.11
CA PHE A 255 5.69 -2.66 -3.75
C PHE A 255 4.81 -2.27 -4.93
N PHE A 256 3.87 -1.34 -4.73
CA PHE A 256 2.96 -0.92 -5.80
C PHE A 256 3.69 -0.18 -6.93
N TYR A 257 4.72 0.61 -6.62
CA TYR A 257 5.56 1.23 -7.64
C TYR A 257 6.33 0.19 -8.46
N MET A 258 6.98 -0.77 -7.80
CA MET A 258 7.75 -1.83 -8.45
C MET A 258 6.87 -2.76 -9.27
N ILE A 259 5.69 -3.17 -8.77
CA ILE A 259 4.80 -4.06 -9.53
C ILE A 259 4.26 -3.37 -10.78
N LEU A 260 3.94 -2.07 -10.71
CA LEU A 260 3.58 -1.28 -11.87
C LEU A 260 4.71 -1.20 -12.89
N TYR A 261 5.95 -1.08 -12.43
CA TYR A 261 7.12 -1.11 -13.29
C TYR A 261 7.26 -2.45 -14.02
N CYS A 262 6.95 -3.58 -13.35
CA CYS A 262 7.02 -4.90 -13.96
C CYS A 262 5.85 -5.24 -14.90
N ILE A 263 4.66 -4.66 -14.70
CA ILE A 263 3.49 -4.95 -15.55
C ILE A 263 3.61 -4.23 -16.90
N PRO A 264 3.54 -4.93 -18.05
CA PRO A 264 3.62 -4.31 -19.36
C PRO A 264 2.35 -3.49 -19.67
N GLU A 265 2.52 -2.43 -20.47
CA GLU A 265 1.41 -1.57 -20.84
C GLU A 265 0.41 -2.25 -21.79
N LYS A 266 0.93 -3.10 -22.69
CA LYS A 266 0.15 -3.96 -23.56
C LYS A 266 0.52 -5.41 -23.24
N ILE A 267 -0.51 -6.23 -23.05
CA ILE A 267 -0.35 -7.68 -23.03
C ILE A 267 -0.81 -8.11 -24.42
N GLU A 268 0.15 -8.48 -25.26
CA GLU A 268 -0.10 -9.03 -26.58
C GLU A 268 -0.79 -10.38 -26.39
N LYS A 269 -1.94 -10.57 -27.02
CA LYS A 269 -2.50 -11.91 -27.14
C LYS A 269 -1.62 -12.64 -28.14
N TYR A 270 -0.94 -13.70 -27.71
CA TYR A 270 -0.50 -14.73 -28.64
C TYR A 270 -1.75 -15.50 -29.06
N ASP A 271 -2.21 -15.24 -30.29
CA ASP A 271 -3.26 -16.01 -30.97
C ASP A 271 -2.75 -17.39 -31.38
#